data_AF-A0A554VAJ4-F1
#
_entry.id   AF-A0A554VAJ4-F1
#
_cell.length_a   1.000
_cell.length_b   1.000
_cell.length_c   1.000
_cell.angle_alpha   90.00
_cell.angle_beta   90.00
_cell.angle_gamma   90.00
#
_symmetry.space_group_name_H-M   'P 1'
#
loop_
_entity.id
_entity.type
_entity.pdbx_description
1 polymer ?
#
loop_
_entity_poly.entity_id
_entity_poly.type
_entity_poly.pdbx_seq_one_letter_code
_entity_poly.pdbx_strand_id
1 'polypeptide(L)'
;MRKYKITGILLISIILITCVSFNLNKNKQTESPNNVIEVYKFLGLDTYPFSITEEMFWENKNLEHVKMNMPDIFIEGIVKDVQKTEQIKHNGLSEDFDFAFVTTNNQDTIYASLIKNLWTLKKNGKIEYYRDNDEDLKKTLQEYSSFFSNCW
;
A
#
# COMPACT_ATOMS: atom_id res chain seq x y z
N MET A 1 -15.86 -42.35 50.78
CA MET A 1 -16.21 -41.60 49.54
C MET A 1 -15.55 -40.20 49.50
N ARG A 2 -14.22 -40.09 49.54
CA ARG A 2 -13.52 -38.77 49.54
C ARG A 2 -12.49 -38.57 48.41
N LYS A 3 -12.14 -39.62 47.65
CA LYS A 3 -11.05 -39.58 46.66
C LYS A 3 -11.45 -38.98 45.30
N TYR A 4 -12.73 -38.98 44.95
CA TYR A 4 -13.23 -38.48 43.65
C TYR A 4 -13.39 -36.95 43.58
N LYS A 5 -13.36 -36.24 44.72
CA LYS A 5 -13.50 -34.77 44.74
C LYS A 5 -12.20 -34.05 44.35
N ILE A 6 -11.04 -34.66 44.61
CA ILE A 6 -9.72 -34.01 44.38
C ILE A 6 -9.32 -34.13 42.91
N THR A 7 -9.63 -35.27 42.26
CA THR A 7 -9.33 -35.50 40.84
C THR A 7 -10.14 -34.61 39.91
N GLY A 8 -11.39 -34.28 40.25
CA GLY A 8 -12.22 -33.36 39.47
C GLY A 8 -11.70 -31.92 39.47
N ILE A 9 -11.18 -31.44 40.61
CA ILE A 9 -10.65 -30.07 40.74
C ILE A 9 -9.35 -29.90 39.93
N LEU A 10 -8.48 -30.92 39.92
CA LEU A 10 -7.24 -30.92 39.14
C LEU A 10 -7.52 -30.87 37.63
N LEU A 11 -8.53 -31.59 37.14
CA LEU A 11 -8.90 -31.63 35.72
C LEU A 11 -9.47 -30.29 35.23
N ILE A 12 -10.30 -29.63 36.04
CA ILE A 12 -10.85 -28.30 35.73
C ILE A 12 -9.73 -27.24 35.70
N SER A 13 -8.75 -27.36 36.59
CA SER A 13 -7.60 -26.44 36.64
C SER A 13 -6.73 -26.50 35.38
N ILE A 14 -6.53 -27.71 34.83
CA ILE A 14 -5.75 -27.92 33.60
C ILE A 14 -6.48 -27.35 32.38
N ILE A 15 -7.81 -27.49 32.30
CA ILE A 15 -8.62 -26.95 31.19
C ILE A 15 -8.64 -25.41 31.20
N LEU A 16 -8.67 -24.79 32.38
CA LEU A 16 -8.61 -23.32 32.50
C LEU A 16 -7.25 -22.76 32.06
N ILE A 17 -6.14 -23.44 32.40
CA ILE A 17 -4.79 -23.01 32.01
C ILE A 17 -4.60 -23.13 30.49
N THR A 18 -5.12 -24.18 29.86
CA THR A 18 -5.04 -24.33 28.39
C THR A 18 -5.89 -23.30 27.65
N CYS A 19 -7.09 -22.95 28.14
CA CYS A 19 -7.91 -21.89 27.51
C CYS A 19 -7.29 -20.49 27.63
N VAL A 20 -6.62 -20.16 28.74
CA VAL A 20 -5.93 -18.86 28.88
C VAL A 20 -4.71 -18.79 27.97
N SER A 21 -3.97 -19.89 27.85
CA SER A 21 -2.77 -19.97 26.99
C SER A 21 -3.13 -19.93 25.50
N PHE A 22 -4.27 -20.50 25.10
CA PHE A 22 -4.76 -20.45 23.71
C PHE A 22 -5.24 -19.06 23.29
N ASN A 23 -5.80 -18.27 24.23
CA ASN A 23 -6.21 -16.89 23.97
C ASN A 23 -5.03 -15.90 23.98
N LEU A 24 -3.99 -16.15 24.79
CA LEU A 24 -2.78 -15.33 24.77
C LEU A 24 -1.95 -15.49 23.49
N ASN A 25 -2.09 -16.61 22.78
CA ASN A 25 -1.36 -16.85 21.53
C ASN A 25 -2.06 -16.31 20.27
N LYS A 26 -3.31 -15.81 20.39
CA LYS A 26 -4.00 -15.10 19.30
C LYS A 26 -3.63 -13.62 19.20
N ASN A 27 -2.97 -13.06 20.22
CA ASN A 27 -2.49 -11.67 20.24
C ASN A 27 -0.97 -11.53 20.09
N LYS A 28 -0.26 -12.62 19.81
CA LYS A 28 0.98 -12.50 19.06
C LYS A 28 0.60 -12.58 17.59
N GLN A 29 0.07 -11.47 17.07
CA GLN A 29 0.53 -11.05 15.77
C GLN A 29 2.05 -11.03 15.91
N THR A 30 2.70 -12.07 15.41
CA THR A 30 4.02 -11.90 14.84
C THR A 30 3.90 -10.66 13.98
N GLU A 31 4.42 -9.54 14.49
CA GLU A 31 5.00 -8.50 13.65
C GLU A 31 6.01 -9.26 12.79
N SER A 32 5.50 -9.84 11.69
CA SER A 32 6.30 -9.95 10.48
C SER A 32 6.91 -8.56 10.32
N PRO A 33 8.19 -8.40 10.00
CA PRO A 33 8.66 -7.10 9.54
C PRO A 33 7.70 -6.74 8.41
N ASN A 34 6.78 -5.80 8.68
CA ASN A 34 5.81 -5.40 7.69
C ASN A 34 6.70 -4.84 6.59
N ASN A 35 6.74 -5.49 5.43
CA ASN A 35 7.29 -4.82 4.26
C ASN A 35 6.44 -3.56 4.13
N VAL A 36 7.06 -2.41 4.41
CA VAL A 36 6.40 -1.11 4.37
C VAL A 36 6.81 -0.49 3.06
N ILE A 37 5.83 -0.16 2.24
CA ILE A 37 6.04 0.61 1.02
C ILE A 37 5.97 2.08 1.34
N GLU A 38 6.87 2.82 0.73
CA GLU A 38 6.89 4.27 0.78
C GLU A 38 6.02 4.81 -0.34
N VAL A 39 4.99 5.56 0.02
CA VAL A 39 4.14 6.26 -0.93
C VAL A 39 4.42 7.74 -0.83
N TYR A 40 4.82 8.33 -1.94
CA TYR A 40 5.14 9.74 -2.06
C TYR A 40 4.01 10.42 -2.84
N LYS A 41 3.42 11.46 -2.26
CA LYS A 41 2.48 12.36 -2.95
C LYS A 41 3.25 13.59 -3.42
N PHE A 42 3.22 13.87 -4.72
CA PHE A 42 3.76 15.10 -5.27
C PHE A 42 2.80 16.24 -4.93
N LEU A 43 3.26 17.23 -4.16
CA LEU A 43 2.36 18.32 -3.77
C LEU A 43 2.24 19.43 -4.81
N GLY A 44 2.97 19.36 -5.92
CA GLY A 44 2.83 20.32 -7.02
C GLY A 44 3.01 21.74 -6.53
N LEU A 45 4.23 22.24 -6.39
CA LEU A 45 4.37 23.65 -6.06
C LEU A 45 3.73 24.49 -7.18
N ASP A 46 2.94 25.48 -6.77
CA ASP A 46 2.51 26.65 -7.56
C ASP A 46 3.68 27.40 -8.26
N THR A 47 4.93 26.91 -8.16
CA THR A 47 6.16 27.50 -8.70
C THR A 47 6.64 26.88 -10.01
N TYR A 48 6.13 25.73 -10.46
CA TYR A 48 6.55 25.14 -11.75
C TYR A 48 5.49 25.39 -12.84
N PRO A 49 5.80 26.17 -13.88
CA PRO A 49 4.85 26.49 -14.96
C PRO A 49 4.65 25.33 -15.97
N PHE A 50 5.20 24.15 -15.68
CA PHE A 50 5.21 22.98 -16.56
C PHE A 50 4.88 21.70 -15.79
N SER A 51 4.49 20.67 -16.54
CA SER A 51 4.30 19.32 -16.08
C SER A 51 5.55 18.72 -15.40
N ILE A 52 5.36 17.98 -14.30
CA ILE A 52 6.45 17.36 -13.54
C ILE A 52 6.88 16.07 -14.22
N THR A 53 8.17 15.86 -14.41
CA THR A 53 8.74 14.62 -14.96
C THR A 53 9.17 13.65 -13.85
N GLU A 54 9.38 12.37 -14.18
CA GLU A 54 9.96 11.38 -13.25
C GLU A 54 11.29 11.86 -12.62
N GLU A 55 12.16 12.50 -13.42
CA GLU A 55 13.44 13.03 -12.94
C GLU A 55 13.23 14.12 -11.87
N MET A 56 12.38 15.11 -12.17
CA MET A 56 12.07 16.19 -11.23
C MET A 56 11.44 15.67 -9.94
N PHE A 57 10.60 14.63 -10.03
CA PHE A 57 10.01 13.98 -8.87
C PHE A 57 11.10 13.44 -7.92
N TRP A 58 12.07 12.69 -8.45
CA TRP A 58 13.08 12.05 -7.62
C TRP A 58 14.12 13.02 -7.07
N GLU A 59 14.47 14.06 -7.82
CA GLU A 59 15.39 15.10 -7.36
C GLU A 59 14.82 15.87 -6.16
N ASN A 60 13.51 16.13 -6.15
CA ASN A 60 12.85 16.97 -5.14
C ASN A 60 12.10 16.17 -4.06
N LYS A 61 12.30 14.85 -4.01
CA LYS A 61 11.50 13.95 -3.16
C LYS A 61 11.45 14.26 -1.67
N ASN A 62 12.48 14.95 -1.17
CA ASN A 62 12.61 15.29 0.25
C ASN A 62 12.11 16.72 0.56
N LEU A 63 11.82 17.53 -0.46
CA LEU A 63 11.46 18.94 -0.32
C LEU A 63 9.97 19.18 -0.58
N GLU A 64 9.37 18.44 -1.52
CA GLU A 64 8.05 18.75 -2.07
C GLU A 64 7.05 17.60 -1.97
N HIS A 65 7.41 16.50 -1.31
CA HIS A 65 6.53 15.33 -1.20
C HIS A 65 6.10 15.08 0.24
N VAL A 66 4.85 14.64 0.40
CA VAL A 66 4.42 13.98 1.63
C VAL A 66 4.62 12.49 1.48
N LYS A 67 5.20 11.87 2.51
CA LYS A 67 5.41 10.43 2.56
C LYS A 67 4.38 9.78 3.47
N MET A 68 3.80 8.68 2.99
CA MET A 68 3.02 7.75 3.79
C MET A 68 3.64 6.35 3.71
N ASN A 69 3.60 5.63 4.81
CA ASN A 69 4.02 4.24 4.89
C ASN A 69 2.78 3.34 4.76
N MET A 70 2.80 2.39 3.84
CA MET A 70 1.69 1.46 3.60
C MET A 70 2.13 -0.01 3.68
N PRO A 71 1.23 -0.93 4.05
CA PRO A 71 1.52 -2.36 3.99
C PRO A 71 1.75 -2.83 2.54
N ASP A 72 2.83 -3.58 2.30
CA ASP A 72 3.20 -4.13 0.99
C ASP A 72 2.07 -4.93 0.33
N ILE A 73 1.34 -5.73 1.11
CA ILE A 73 0.19 -6.54 0.66
C ILE A 73 -0.87 -5.68 -0.05
N PHE A 74 -1.11 -4.46 0.43
CA PHE A 74 -2.09 -3.56 -0.19
C PHE A 74 -1.64 -3.15 -1.59
N ILE A 75 -0.36 -2.82 -1.74
CA ILE A 75 0.21 -2.40 -3.03
C ILE A 75 0.34 -3.57 -3.99
N GLU A 76 0.69 -4.77 -3.52
CA GLU A 76 0.60 -5.96 -4.36
C GLU A 76 -0.81 -6.17 -4.93
N GLY A 77 -1.84 -5.85 -4.13
CA GLY A 77 -3.23 -5.77 -4.58
C GLY A 77 -3.41 -4.72 -5.68
N ILE A 78 -3.00 -3.48 -5.43
CA ILE A 78 -3.06 -2.38 -6.41
C ILE A 78 -2.33 -2.74 -7.70
N VAL A 79 -1.11 -3.32 -7.67
CA VAL A 79 -0.38 -3.76 -8.87
C VAL A 79 -1.20 -4.76 -9.67
N LYS A 80 -1.74 -5.79 -8.99
CA LYS A 80 -2.56 -6.81 -9.64
C LYS A 80 -3.80 -6.20 -10.28
N ASP A 81 -4.41 -5.21 -9.63
CA ASP A 81 -5.62 -4.59 -10.14
C ASP A 81 -5.32 -3.61 -11.28
N VAL A 82 -4.23 -2.83 -11.20
CA VAL A 82 -3.71 -2.01 -12.32
C VAL A 82 -3.49 -2.86 -13.56
N GLN A 83 -2.86 -4.02 -13.41
CA GLN A 83 -2.59 -4.93 -14.53
C GLN A 83 -3.85 -5.56 -15.15
N LYS A 84 -5.01 -5.48 -14.48
CA LYS A 84 -6.31 -5.90 -15.04
C LYS A 84 -7.01 -4.78 -15.83
N THR A 85 -6.57 -3.53 -15.69
CA THR A 85 -7.14 -2.39 -16.42
C THR A 85 -6.62 -2.33 -17.87
N GLU A 86 -7.09 -1.37 -18.66
CA GLU A 86 -6.71 -1.25 -20.06
C GLU A 86 -5.23 -0.89 -20.19
N GLN A 87 -4.42 -1.79 -20.76
CA GLN A 87 -3.04 -1.48 -21.13
C GLN A 87 -3.04 -0.57 -22.36
N ILE A 88 -2.37 0.59 -22.27
CA ILE A 88 -2.29 1.58 -23.34
C ILE A 88 -0.86 1.77 -23.84
N LYS A 89 -0.72 2.35 -25.03
CA LYS A 89 0.60 2.77 -25.55
C LYS A 89 0.99 4.13 -24.97
N HIS A 90 2.29 4.32 -24.78
CA HIS A 90 2.86 5.63 -24.45
C HIS A 90 2.74 6.56 -25.66
N ASN A 91 1.68 7.38 -25.67
CA ASN A 91 1.39 8.28 -26.79
C ASN A 91 2.04 9.68 -26.63
N GLY A 92 3.16 9.77 -25.90
CA GLY A 92 3.78 11.07 -25.58
C GLY A 92 2.94 11.90 -24.59
N LEU A 93 2.13 11.23 -23.78
CA LEU A 93 1.41 11.89 -22.69
C LEU A 93 2.46 12.42 -21.71
N SER A 94 2.36 13.69 -21.35
CA SER A 94 3.16 14.24 -20.27
C SER A 94 2.88 13.44 -18.99
N GLU A 95 3.95 12.89 -18.43
CA GLU A 95 4.00 12.03 -17.25
C GLU A 95 3.73 12.81 -15.96
N ASP A 96 2.59 13.49 -15.88
CA ASP A 96 2.20 14.18 -14.65
C ASP A 96 1.77 13.14 -13.61
N PHE A 97 2.67 12.87 -12.67
CA PHE A 97 2.42 11.93 -11.58
C PHE A 97 1.99 12.68 -10.31
N ASP A 98 0.88 12.23 -9.72
CA ASP A 98 0.41 12.70 -8.42
C ASP A 98 1.05 11.88 -7.30
N PHE A 99 1.33 10.59 -7.55
CA PHE A 99 1.85 9.66 -6.56
C PHE A 99 2.93 8.74 -7.14
N ALA A 100 3.89 8.35 -6.30
CA ALA A 100 4.79 7.21 -6.55
C ALA A 100 4.75 6.23 -5.38
N PHE A 101 4.57 4.95 -5.69
CA PHE A 101 4.58 3.83 -4.75
C PHE A 101 5.88 3.06 -4.93
N VAL A 102 6.76 3.11 -3.93
CA VAL A 102 8.14 2.63 -4.00
C VAL A 102 8.28 1.34 -3.23
N THR A 103 8.39 0.23 -3.96
CA THR A 103 8.53 -1.09 -3.34
C THR A 103 9.92 -1.25 -2.71
N THR A 104 9.98 -1.86 -1.53
CA THR A 104 11.24 -1.99 -0.76
C THR A 104 12.25 -2.96 -1.38
N ASN A 105 11.81 -3.89 -2.23
CA ASN A 105 12.65 -5.02 -2.62
C ASN A 105 13.25 -4.94 -4.03
N ASN A 106 12.74 -4.11 -4.96
CA ASN A 106 13.17 -4.18 -6.37
C ASN A 106 13.35 -2.84 -7.10
N GLN A 107 13.29 -1.69 -6.41
CA GLN A 107 13.14 -0.36 -7.07
C GLN A 107 11.93 -0.28 -8.04
N ASP A 108 11.06 -1.31 -8.05
CA ASP A 108 9.84 -1.28 -8.81
C ASP A 108 9.00 -0.13 -8.27
N THR A 109 8.60 0.75 -9.18
CA THR A 109 7.86 1.95 -8.85
C THR A 109 6.58 1.94 -9.66
N ILE A 110 5.47 2.19 -8.96
CA ILE A 110 4.19 2.46 -9.60
C ILE A 110 4.01 3.96 -9.51
N TYR A 111 3.81 4.61 -10.64
CA TYR A 111 3.39 6.00 -10.67
C TYR A 111 1.90 6.07 -10.95
N ALA A 112 1.22 7.01 -10.32
CA ALA A 112 -0.21 7.23 -10.54
C ALA A 112 -0.49 8.71 -10.76
N SER A 113 -1.33 8.97 -11.76
CA SER A 113 -2.01 10.24 -11.97
C SER A 113 -3.50 9.99 -11.70
N LEU A 114 -3.98 10.32 -10.51
CA LEU A 114 -5.38 10.11 -10.13
C LEU A 114 -6.31 11.08 -10.86
N ILE A 115 -5.81 12.24 -11.30
CA ILE A 115 -6.60 13.16 -12.12
C ILE A 115 -6.82 12.59 -13.53
N LYS A 116 -5.79 11.96 -14.12
CA LYS A 116 -5.84 11.39 -15.47
C LYS A 116 -6.25 9.92 -15.51
N ASN A 117 -6.50 9.31 -14.36
CA ASN A 117 -6.72 7.88 -14.18
C ASN A 117 -5.65 7.02 -14.88
N LEU A 118 -4.40 7.49 -14.83
CA LEU A 118 -3.26 6.89 -15.52
C LEU A 118 -2.32 6.24 -14.51
N TRP A 119 -1.83 5.05 -14.85
CA TRP A 119 -0.89 4.30 -14.05
C TRP A 119 0.31 3.89 -14.90
N THR A 120 1.51 4.07 -14.34
CA THR A 120 2.76 3.65 -14.97
C THR A 120 3.45 2.64 -14.06
N LEU A 121 3.57 1.40 -14.53
CA LEU A 121 4.28 0.34 -13.82
C LEU A 121 5.69 0.22 -14.37
N LYS A 122 6.69 0.55 -13.54
CA LYS A 122 8.10 0.36 -13.84
C LYS A 122 8.61 -0.84 -13.06
N LYS A 123 8.83 -1.95 -13.75
CA LYS A 123 9.24 -3.22 -13.15
C LYS A 123 10.37 -3.88 -13.92
N ASN A 124 11.48 -4.19 -13.24
CA ASN A 124 12.64 -4.84 -13.86
C ASN A 124 13.09 -4.16 -15.18
N GLY A 125 13.09 -2.83 -15.22
CA GLY A 125 13.46 -2.04 -16.40
C GLY A 125 12.42 -2.00 -17.53
N LYS A 126 11.27 -2.68 -17.38
CA LYS A 126 10.13 -2.53 -18.29
C LYS A 126 9.20 -1.45 -17.78
N ILE A 127 8.61 -0.69 -18.70
CA ILE A 127 7.63 0.34 -18.41
C ILE A 127 6.34 -0.01 -19.14
N GLU A 128 5.27 -0.14 -18.39
CA GLU A 128 3.92 -0.46 -18.88
C GLU A 128 2.95 0.62 -18.42
N TYR A 129 2.01 0.98 -19.29
CA TYR A 129 1.05 2.06 -19.05
C TYR A 129 -0.36 1.49 -19.05
N TYR A 130 -1.14 1.94 -18.08
CA TYR A 130 -2.47 1.43 -17.82
C TYR A 130 -3.44 2.58 -17.57
N ARG A 131 -4.70 2.40 -17.97
CA ARG A 131 -5.77 3.36 -17.75
C ARG A 131 -6.92 2.73 -16.97
N ASP A 132 -7.22 3.34 -15.83
CA ASP A 132 -8.34 2.98 -14.97
C ASP A 132 -9.60 3.72 -15.43
N ASN A 133 -10.25 3.23 -16.49
CA ASN A 133 -11.42 3.90 -17.08
C ASN A 133 -12.62 4.02 -16.13
N ASP A 134 -12.76 3.09 -15.17
CA ASP A 134 -13.90 3.04 -14.24
C ASP A 134 -13.64 3.79 -12.91
N GLU A 135 -12.41 4.30 -12.73
CA GLU A 135 -11.92 5.00 -11.55
C GLU A 135 -11.95 4.16 -10.26
N ASP A 136 -12.02 2.84 -10.37
CA ASP A 136 -12.19 1.95 -9.22
C ASP A 136 -10.93 1.92 -8.34
N LEU A 137 -9.74 2.02 -8.93
CA LEU A 137 -8.49 2.07 -8.18
C LEU A 137 -8.33 3.41 -7.47
N LYS A 138 -8.69 4.50 -8.15
CA LYS A 138 -8.72 5.84 -7.54
C LYS A 138 -9.66 5.88 -6.34
N LYS A 139 -10.88 5.36 -6.46
CA LYS A 139 -11.85 5.29 -5.35
C LYS A 139 -11.28 4.44 -4.20
N THR A 140 -10.73 3.27 -4.51
CA THR A 140 -10.14 2.36 -3.52
C THR A 140 -9.04 3.06 -2.71
N LEU A 141 -8.16 3.82 -3.37
CA LEU A 141 -7.13 4.62 -2.70
C LEU A 141 -7.73 5.72 -1.82
N GLN A 142 -8.70 6.47 -2.33
CA GLN A 142 -9.35 7.56 -1.60
C GLN A 142 -10.15 7.09 -0.39
N GLU A 143 -10.78 5.91 -0.48
CA GLU A 143 -11.46 5.24 0.63
C GLU A 143 -10.47 4.73 1.68
N TYR A 144 -9.29 4.25 1.24
CA TYR A 144 -8.25 3.79 2.15
C TYR A 144 -7.68 4.92 3.01
N SER A 145 -7.41 6.08 2.41
CA SER A 145 -6.83 7.21 3.12
C SER A 145 -7.13 8.54 2.44
N SER A 146 -7.43 9.56 3.25
CA SER A 146 -7.51 10.95 2.79
C SER A 146 -6.20 11.41 2.15
N PHE A 147 -5.09 10.69 2.38
CA PHE A 147 -3.81 10.95 1.74
C PHE A 147 -3.93 11.08 0.20
N PHE A 148 -4.78 10.24 -0.40
CA PHE A 148 -5.02 10.17 -1.84
C PHE A 148 -6.09 11.14 -2.36
N SER A 149 -6.62 12.02 -1.50
CA SER A 149 -7.58 13.04 -1.89
C SER A 149 -6.90 14.27 -2.49
N ASN A 150 -7.57 14.93 -3.44
CA ASN A 150 -7.05 16.13 -4.13
C ASN A 150 -7.03 17.39 -3.24
N CYS A 151 -7.82 17.43 -2.17
CA CYS A 151 -7.86 18.55 -1.23
C CYS A 151 -7.46 18.08 0.17
N TRP A 152 -6.50 18.76 0.78
CA TRP A 152 -6.09 18.61 2.18
C TRP A 152 -6.28 19.93 2.92
#